data_AF-W2D3L2-F1
#
_entry.id   AF-W2D3L2-F1
#
_cell.length_a   1.000
_cell.length_b   1.000
_cell.length_c   1.000
_cell.angle_alpha   90.00
_cell.angle_beta   90.00
_cell.angle_gamma   90.00
#
_symmetry.space_group_name_H-M   'P 1'
#
loop_
_entity.id
_entity.type
_entity.pdbx_description
1 polymer ?
#
loop_
_entity_poly.entity_id
_entity_poly.type
_entity_poly.pdbx_seq_one_letter_code
_entity_poly.pdbx_strand_id
1 'polypeptide(L)'
;MNTSLTIRSANADDLDAILSLFDTARRFMAANGNPSQWVEGYPNADIVRADIAHGNCYVCTPADRQTIVGTFVFILGEEPTYRLIEQGHWHADRPYGTIHRMTSDGHTHGIARATFD
;
A
#
# COMPACT_ATOMS: atom_id res chain seq x y z
N MET A 1 -10.64 -8.06 -20.42
CA MET A 1 -9.69 -9.15 -20.09
C MET A 1 -9.30 -8.96 -18.64
N ASN A 2 -9.45 -9.96 -17.77
CA ASN A 2 -8.90 -9.90 -16.42
C ASN A 2 -7.38 -10.10 -16.56
N THR A 3 -6.63 -9.01 -16.59
CA THR A 3 -5.17 -9.10 -16.63
C THR A 3 -4.69 -9.59 -15.26
N SER A 4 -3.93 -10.68 -15.24
CA SER A 4 -3.29 -11.17 -14.02
C SER A 4 -2.28 -10.14 -13.51
N LEU A 5 -2.17 -10.00 -12.19
CA LEU A 5 -1.23 -9.10 -11.54
C LEU A 5 -0.01 -9.87 -11.04
N THR A 6 1.16 -9.28 -11.19
CA THR A 6 2.42 -9.73 -10.59
C THR A 6 2.83 -8.74 -9.51
N ILE A 7 3.32 -9.28 -8.38
CA ILE A 7 3.85 -8.49 -7.27
C ILE A 7 5.36 -8.67 -7.23
N ARG A 8 6.07 -7.56 -7.06
CA ARG A 8 7.52 -7.55 -6.82
C ARG A 8 7.88 -6.52 -5.76
N SER A 9 9.00 -6.72 -5.08
CA SER A 9 9.58 -5.68 -4.23
C SER A 9 9.84 -4.41 -5.06
N ALA A 10 9.57 -3.26 -4.46
CA ALA A 10 9.89 -1.97 -5.01
C ALA A 10 11.38 -1.67 -4.87
N ASN A 11 11.92 -0.87 -5.79
CA ASN A 11 13.28 -0.34 -5.74
C ASN A 11 13.25 1.19 -5.86
N ALA A 12 14.42 1.83 -5.75
CA ALA A 12 14.52 3.29 -5.77
C ALA A 12 13.99 3.95 -7.05
N ASP A 13 14.08 3.28 -8.20
CA ASP A 13 13.59 3.79 -9.48
C ASP A 13 12.05 3.78 -9.57
N ASP A 14 11.38 3.04 -8.68
CA ASP A 14 9.91 2.99 -8.62
C ASP A 14 9.30 4.17 -7.84
N LEU A 15 10.11 4.99 -7.16
CA LEU A 15 9.67 6.02 -6.22
C LEU A 15 8.63 6.98 -6.83
N ASP A 16 8.94 7.54 -8.01
CA ASP A 16 8.06 8.54 -8.64
C ASP A 16 6.72 7.93 -9.06
N ALA A 17 6.73 6.68 -9.53
CA ALA A 17 5.51 5.96 -9.87
C ALA A 17 4.64 5.71 -8.63
N ILE A 18 5.25 5.29 -7.52
CA ILE A 18 4.58 5.07 -6.23
C ILE A 18 3.96 6.38 -5.71
N LEU A 19 4.70 7.49 -5.76
CA LEU A 19 4.20 8.79 -5.32
C LEU A 19 3.00 9.25 -6.15
N SER A 20 3.03 9.02 -7.47
CA SER A 20 1.88 9.29 -8.34
C SER A 20 0.65 8.44 -7.99
N LEU A 21 0.81 7.20 -7.52
CA LEU A 21 -0.31 6.39 -7.05
C LEU A 21 -0.94 6.99 -5.79
N PHE A 22 -0.12 7.50 -4.85
CA PHE A 22 -0.63 8.16 -3.66
C PHE A 22 -1.36 9.47 -3.98
N ASP A 23 -0.88 10.25 -4.95
CA ASP A 23 -1.60 11.44 -5.43
C ASP A 23 -2.97 11.10 -6.00
N THR A 24 -3.05 10.03 -6.80
CA THR A 24 -4.32 9.54 -7.35
C THR A 24 -5.27 9.11 -6.23
N ALA A 25 -4.80 8.35 -5.25
CA ALA A 25 -5.64 7.95 -4.13
C ALA A 25 -6.07 9.12 -3.24
N ARG A 26 -5.21 10.11 -2.95
CA ARG A 26 -5.61 11.33 -2.22
C ARG A 26 -6.76 12.05 -2.91
N ARG A 27 -6.67 12.23 -4.24
CA ARG A 27 -7.76 12.82 -5.05
C ARG A 27 -9.04 11.97 -4.98
N PHE A 28 -8.90 10.66 -5.10
CA PHE A 28 -10.04 9.74 -5.01
C PHE A 28 -10.73 9.82 -3.64
N MET A 29 -9.97 9.74 -2.54
CA MET A 29 -10.52 9.80 -1.18
C MET A 29 -11.22 11.13 -0.90
N ALA A 30 -10.61 12.26 -1.29
CA ALA A 30 -11.23 13.57 -1.17
C ALA A 30 -12.56 13.67 -1.96
N ALA A 31 -12.58 13.16 -3.19
CA ALA A 31 -13.79 13.14 -4.01
C ALA A 31 -14.90 12.22 -3.46
N ASN A 32 -14.55 11.23 -2.64
CA ASN A 32 -15.47 10.26 -2.05
C ASN A 32 -15.76 10.52 -0.55
N GLY A 33 -15.57 11.76 -0.09
CA GLY A 33 -15.96 12.18 1.26
C GLY A 33 -14.99 11.80 2.38
N ASN A 34 -13.75 11.42 2.04
CA ASN A 34 -12.69 11.09 2.99
C ASN A 34 -11.43 11.97 2.77
N PRO A 35 -11.54 13.30 2.83
CA PRO A 35 -10.43 14.21 2.54
C PRO A 35 -9.36 14.23 3.65
N SER A 36 -9.64 13.66 4.82
CA SER A 36 -8.71 13.62 5.96
C SER A 36 -7.73 12.46 5.91
N GLN A 37 -7.97 11.45 5.06
CA GLN A 37 -7.04 10.36 4.89
C GLN A 37 -5.89 10.79 3.99
N TRP A 38 -4.66 10.56 4.46
CA TRP A 38 -3.42 10.89 3.74
C TRP A 38 -3.27 12.39 3.44
N VAL A 39 -3.58 13.20 4.44
CA VAL A 39 -3.35 14.66 4.42
C VAL A 39 -1.88 15.01 4.65
N GLU A 40 -1.57 16.30 4.47
CA GLU A 40 -0.24 16.87 4.79
C GLU A 40 0.92 16.19 4.05
N GLY A 41 0.65 15.67 2.86
CA GLY A 41 1.65 15.01 2.03
C GLY A 41 1.99 13.59 2.47
N TYR A 42 1.30 13.01 3.46
CA TYR A 42 1.45 11.60 3.80
C TYR A 42 0.80 10.69 2.72
N PRO A 43 1.36 9.52 2.39
CA PRO A 43 2.77 9.18 2.51
C PRO A 43 3.61 10.07 1.58
N ASN A 44 4.76 10.53 2.08
CA ASN A 44 5.71 11.37 1.34
C ASN A 44 6.90 10.54 0.83
N ALA A 45 7.79 11.16 0.05
CA ALA A 45 8.95 10.50 -0.54
C ALA A 45 9.87 9.83 0.49
N ASP A 46 10.07 10.45 1.66
CA ASP A 46 10.97 9.90 2.68
C ASP A 46 10.41 8.64 3.32
N ILE A 47 9.09 8.60 3.55
CA ILE A 47 8.40 7.38 4.02
C ILE A 47 8.53 6.27 2.99
N VAL A 48 8.29 6.55 1.71
CA VAL A 48 8.40 5.54 0.65
C VAL A 48 9.83 5.02 0.52
N ARG A 49 10.84 5.91 0.57
CA ARG A 49 12.25 5.51 0.56
C ARG A 49 12.59 4.61 1.74
N ALA A 50 12.09 4.93 2.94
CA ALA A 50 12.29 4.11 4.11
C ALA A 50 11.63 2.72 3.95
N ASP A 51 10.41 2.67 3.44
CA ASP A 51 9.71 1.40 3.17
C ASP A 51 10.46 0.52 2.15
N ILE A 52 11.00 1.13 1.09
CA ILE A 52 11.85 0.47 0.08
C ILE A 52 13.15 -0.03 0.73
N ALA A 53 13.84 0.82 1.50
CA ALA A 53 15.10 0.49 2.14
C ALA A 53 14.97 -0.64 3.18
N HIS A 54 13.84 -0.71 3.87
CA HIS A 54 13.52 -1.82 4.79
C HIS A 54 13.05 -3.09 4.07
N GLY A 55 12.87 -3.06 2.75
CA GLY A 55 12.39 -4.20 1.97
C GLY A 55 10.91 -4.52 2.14
N ASN A 56 10.14 -3.58 2.70
CA ASN A 56 8.71 -3.76 3.03
C ASN A 56 7.77 -3.24 1.92
N CYS A 57 8.28 -2.47 0.96
CA CYS A 57 7.47 -1.88 -0.11
C CYS A 57 7.38 -2.80 -1.33
N TYR A 58 6.17 -2.98 -1.84
CA TYR A 58 5.88 -3.80 -3.00
C TYR A 58 5.07 -3.01 -4.04
N VAL A 59 5.26 -3.36 -5.31
CA VAL A 59 4.51 -2.81 -6.44
C VAL A 59 3.80 -3.92 -7.19
N CYS A 60 2.64 -3.59 -7.73
CA CYS A 60 1.84 -4.46 -8.56
C CYS A 60 1.98 -4.01 -10.02
N THR A 61 2.25 -4.96 -10.92
CA THR A 61 2.24 -4.72 -12.36
C THR A 61 1.31 -5.72 -13.04
N PRO A 62 0.67 -5.37 -14.18
CA PRO A 62 0.05 -6.36 -15.04
C PRO A 62 1.08 -7.39 -15.52
N ALA A 63 0.69 -8.65 -15.70
CA ALA A 63 1.62 -9.71 -16.11
C ALA A 63 2.25 -9.49 -17.49
N ASP A 64 1.60 -8.70 -18.36
CA ASP A 64 2.00 -8.43 -19.74
C ASP A 64 2.80 -7.12 -19.92
N ARG A 65 2.94 -6.29 -18.89
CA ARG A 65 3.68 -5.02 -18.96
C ARG A 65 4.22 -4.58 -17.59
N GLN A 66 5.31 -3.83 -17.60
CA GLN A 66 6.00 -3.40 -16.37
C GLN A 66 5.43 -2.14 -15.73
N THR A 67 4.32 -1.60 -16.24
CA THR A 67 3.67 -0.41 -15.67
C THR A 67 3.16 -0.73 -14.26
N ILE A 68 3.59 0.06 -13.28
CA ILE A 68 3.10 -0.03 -11.91
C ILE A 68 1.68 0.50 -11.84
N VAL A 69 0.76 -0.33 -11.33
CA VAL A 69 -0.67 -0.04 -11.23
C VAL A 69 -1.19 -0.08 -9.79
N GLY A 70 -0.33 -0.44 -8.84
CA GLY A 70 -0.63 -0.44 -7.42
C GLY A 70 0.63 -0.59 -6.58
N THR A 71 0.50 -0.29 -5.30
CA THR A 71 1.55 -0.50 -4.29
C THR A 71 0.92 -0.82 -2.96
N PHE A 72 1.67 -1.50 -2.11
CA PHE A 72 1.36 -1.72 -0.70
C PHE A 72 2.65 -1.91 0.08
N VAL A 73 2.55 -1.81 1.40
CA VAL A 73 3.65 -2.09 2.32
C VAL A 73 3.27 -3.26 3.20
N PHE A 74 4.13 -4.27 3.28
CA PHE A 74 3.96 -5.43 4.14
C PHE A 74 5.06 -5.49 5.19
N ILE A 75 4.67 -5.48 6.46
CA ILE A 75 5.60 -5.47 7.59
C ILE A 75 5.29 -6.68 8.46
N LEU A 76 6.28 -7.54 8.67
CA LEU A 76 6.20 -8.61 9.66
C LEU A 76 6.63 -8.09 11.03
N GLY A 77 5.84 -8.39 12.05
CA GLY A 77 6.13 -8.00 13.42
C GLY A 77 5.04 -7.12 14.04
N GLU A 78 5.36 -6.62 15.23
CA GLU A 78 4.39 -5.90 16.04
C GLU A 78 4.18 -4.47 15.54
N GLU A 79 2.92 -4.08 15.35
CA GLU A 79 2.49 -2.70 15.16
C GLU A 79 2.18 -2.10 16.55
N PRO A 80 3.01 -1.15 17.07
CA PRO A 80 2.86 -0.65 18.44
C PRO A 80 1.47 -0.09 18.75
N THR A 81 0.80 0.50 17.76
CA THR A 81 -0.55 1.04 17.94
C THR A 81 -1.60 -0.05 18.20
N TYR A 82 -1.34 -1.29 17.80
CA TYR A 82 -2.23 -2.43 18.04
C TYR A 82 -2.14 -2.99 19.46
N ARG A 83 -1.17 -2.56 20.28
CA ARG A 83 -1.13 -2.92 21.70
C ARG A 83 -2.36 -2.44 22.48
N LEU A 84 -2.99 -1.36 22.00
CA LEU A 84 -4.20 -0.81 22.57
C LEU A 84 -5.35 -0.95 21.57
N ILE A 85 -6.36 -1.75 21.95
CA ILE A 85 -7.62 -1.84 21.23
C ILE A 85 -8.75 -1.47 22.19
N GLU A 86 -9.56 -0.49 21.79
CA GLU A 86 -10.71 -0.06 22.58
C GLU A 86 -11.92 -0.94 22.28
N GLN A 87 -12.71 -1.26 23.31
CA GLN A 87 -13.98 -1.99 23.17
C GLN A 87 -13.86 -3.34 22.42
N GLY A 88 -12.73 -4.03 22.56
CA GLY A 88 -12.47 -5.30 21.90
C GLY A 88 -11.21 -5.98 22.42
N HIS A 89 -10.81 -7.06 21.76
CA HIS A 89 -9.53 -7.73 21.97
C HIS A 89 -9.10 -8.42 20.66
N TRP A 90 -7.80 -8.56 20.45
CA TRP A 90 -7.30 -9.42 19.40
C TRP A 90 -7.66 -10.86 19.70
N HIS A 91 -8.05 -11.60 18.67
CA HIS A 91 -8.47 -12.99 18.79
C HIS A 91 -7.34 -13.94 19.22
N ALA A 92 -6.08 -13.52 19.05
CA ALA A 92 -4.91 -14.27 19.50
C ALA A 92 -3.68 -13.36 19.64
N ASP A 93 -2.78 -13.72 20.55
CA ASP A 93 -1.42 -13.19 20.64
C ASP A 93 -0.46 -14.14 19.92
N ARG A 94 -0.25 -13.90 18.62
CA ARG A 94 0.56 -14.73 17.71
C ARG A 94 1.32 -13.82 16.74
N PRO A 95 2.44 -14.26 16.15
CA PRO A 95 3.10 -13.52 15.08
C PRO A 95 2.12 -13.13 13.97
N TYR A 96 2.20 -11.89 13.52
CA TYR A 96 1.36 -11.34 12.46
C TYR A 96 2.19 -10.44 11.53
N GLY A 97 1.57 -10.05 10.42
CA GLY A 97 2.05 -8.96 9.58
C GLY A 97 0.92 -7.98 9.30
N THR A 98 1.29 -6.75 8.99
CA THR A 98 0.36 -5.67 8.66
C THR A 98 0.54 -5.26 7.21
N ILE A 99 -0.59 -4.92 6.56
CA ILE A 99 -0.58 -4.28 5.25
C ILE A 99 -0.91 -2.81 5.45
N HIS A 100 0.01 -1.94 5.06
CA HIS A 100 -0.12 -0.50 5.09
C HIS A 100 -0.08 0.09 3.68
N ARG A 101 -0.54 1.34 3.55
CA ARG A 101 -0.31 2.20 2.37
C ARG A 101 -0.68 1.52 1.03
N MET A 102 -1.73 0.69 1.04
CA MET A 102 -2.24 0.05 -0.17
C MET A 102 -2.99 1.06 -1.05
N THR A 103 -2.63 1.15 -2.33
CA THR A 103 -3.33 1.99 -3.32
C THR A 103 -3.23 1.43 -4.74
N SER A 104 -4.09 1.90 -5.64
CA SER A 104 -4.07 1.61 -7.08
C SER A 104 -3.97 2.89 -7.92
N ASP A 105 -3.83 2.72 -9.23
CA ASP A 105 -3.89 3.77 -10.24
C ASP A 105 -5.31 4.35 -10.47
N GLY A 106 -6.31 3.89 -9.72
CA GLY A 106 -7.71 4.31 -9.84
C GLY A 106 -8.49 3.68 -11.00
N HIS A 107 -7.85 2.83 -11.82
CA HIS A 107 -8.46 2.21 -13.00
C HIS A 107 -8.33 0.68 -12.99
N THR A 108 -7.25 0.18 -12.42
CA THR A 108 -6.95 -1.24 -12.31
C THR A 108 -7.62 -1.83 -11.08
N HIS A 109 -8.47 -2.83 -11.30
CA HIS A 109 -9.15 -3.58 -10.23
C HIS A 109 -8.32 -4.78 -9.77
N GLY A 110 -8.58 -5.27 -8.56
CA GLY A 110 -8.00 -6.51 -8.06
C GLY A 110 -6.69 -6.36 -7.26
N ILE A 111 -6.18 -5.15 -7.04
CA ILE A 111 -4.96 -4.90 -6.25
C ILE A 111 -5.07 -5.50 -4.84
N ALA A 112 -6.16 -5.20 -4.13
CA ALA A 112 -6.37 -5.72 -2.77
C ALA A 112 -6.42 -7.24 -2.76
N ARG A 113 -7.19 -7.86 -3.68
CA ARG A 113 -7.26 -9.31 -3.82
C ARG A 113 -5.88 -9.92 -4.03
N ALA A 114 -5.11 -9.41 -4.99
CA ALA A 114 -3.76 -9.92 -5.26
C ALA A 114 -2.81 -9.75 -4.07
N THR A 115 -3.03 -8.76 -3.20
CA THR A 115 -2.21 -8.54 -2.00
C THR A 115 -2.49 -9.56 -0.88
N PHE A 116 -3.71 -10.11 -0.82
CA PHE A 116 -4.12 -11.06 0.21
C PHE A 116 -4.12 -12.53 -0.24
N ASP A 117 -3.99 -12.80 -1.54
CA ASP A 117 -3.89 -14.13 -2.15
C ASP A 117 -2.46 -14.72 -1.98
#